data_AF-A0A2G8L8G4-F1
#
_entry.id   AF-A0A2G8L8G4-F1
#
_cell.length_a   1.000
_cell.length_b   1.000
_cell.length_c   1.000
_cell.angle_alpha   90.00
_cell.angle_beta   90.00
_cell.angle_gamma   90.00
#
_symmetry.space_group_name_H-M   'P 1'
#
loop_
_entity.id
_entity.type
_entity.pdbx_description
1 polymer ?
#
loop_
_entity_poly.entity_id
_entity_poly.type
_entity_poly.pdbx_seq_one_letter_code
_entity_poly.pdbx_strand_id
1 'polypeptide(L)'
;MRCLYEGLLRGTKASGALTEGMRGVQEIRQFSHPSHWAGFTLIGCDVRLSNKSAMLGNALGDLLTTPSKCREALRVLLHLIEKSLQRINRGQANPMYTTQQSIVNKVGPVRGWQELLKSVGFRFEEEAGSSIPPSVFFPISDPGDQLLKASSSLQALLGLQSNTLSAICKMLPAPEAAQEVIAMVK
;
A
#
# COMPACT_ATOMS: atom_id res chain seq x y z
N MET A 1 12.96 -19.26 -10.30
CA MET A 1 12.96 -17.79 -10.38
C MET A 1 11.58 -17.13 -10.47
N ARG A 2 10.52 -17.84 -10.88
CA ARG A 2 9.15 -17.28 -10.88
C ARG A 2 8.69 -16.78 -9.49
N CYS A 3 8.94 -17.54 -8.42
CA CYS A 3 8.57 -17.12 -7.06
C CYS A 3 9.31 -15.85 -6.60
N LEU A 4 10.60 -15.70 -6.96
CA LEU A 4 11.33 -14.45 -6.72
C LEU A 4 10.64 -13.27 -7.41
N TYR A 5 10.33 -13.41 -8.70
CA TYR A 5 9.66 -12.35 -9.47
C TYR A 5 8.28 -12.00 -8.88
N GLU A 6 7.48 -13.00 -8.53
CA GLU A 6 6.17 -12.79 -7.90
C GLU A 6 6.29 -12.13 -6.53
N GLY A 7 7.26 -12.53 -5.70
CA GLY A 7 7.54 -11.89 -4.40
C GLY A 7 7.93 -10.42 -4.56
N LEU A 8 8.80 -10.12 -5.53
CA LEU A 8 9.17 -8.74 -5.84
C LEU A 8 7.96 -7.92 -6.33
N LEU A 9 7.09 -8.49 -7.17
CA LEU A 9 5.84 -7.84 -7.60
C LEU A 9 4.83 -7.63 -6.47
N ARG A 10 4.86 -8.46 -5.42
CA ARG A 10 4.00 -8.29 -4.23
C ARG A 10 4.56 -7.26 -3.24
N GLY A 11 5.74 -6.69 -3.51
CA GLY A 11 6.38 -5.73 -2.62
C GLY A 11 7.15 -6.38 -1.46
N THR A 12 7.45 -7.68 -1.54
CA THR A 12 8.39 -8.32 -0.61
C THR A 12 9.77 -7.69 -0.77
N LYS A 13 10.53 -7.57 0.32
CA LYS A 13 11.93 -7.13 0.26
C LYS A 13 12.74 -8.07 -0.63
N ALA A 14 13.76 -7.55 -1.31
CA ALA A 14 14.60 -8.33 -2.23
C ALA A 14 15.19 -9.59 -1.56
N SER A 15 15.64 -9.47 -0.30
CA SER A 15 16.11 -10.58 0.52
C SER A 15 15.04 -11.67 0.69
N GLY A 16 13.86 -11.28 1.17
CA GLY A 16 12.74 -12.19 1.42
C GLY A 16 12.26 -12.89 0.15
N ALA A 17 12.13 -12.15 -0.96
CA ALA A 17 11.71 -12.71 -2.24
C ALA A 17 12.74 -13.72 -2.79
N LEU A 18 14.04 -13.48 -2.59
CA LEU A 18 15.09 -14.43 -2.96
C LEU A 18 15.03 -15.68 -2.08
N THR A 19 14.91 -15.53 -0.77
CA THR A 19 14.80 -16.66 0.16
C THR A 19 13.60 -17.55 -0.19
N GLU A 20 12.45 -16.97 -0.49
CA GLU A 20 11.24 -17.71 -0.90
C GLU A 20 11.45 -18.40 -2.25
N GLY A 21 12.14 -17.74 -3.19
CA GLY A 21 12.54 -18.31 -4.47
C GLY A 21 13.47 -19.52 -4.34
N MET A 22 14.47 -19.45 -3.46
CA MET A 22 15.41 -20.54 -3.18
C MET A 22 14.69 -21.72 -2.53
N ARG A 23 13.81 -21.46 -1.55
CA ARG A 23 13.00 -22.48 -0.87
C ARG A 23 12.11 -23.25 -1.84
N GLY A 24 11.42 -22.54 -2.74
CA GLY A 24 10.59 -23.19 -3.76
C GLY A 24 11.37 -24.11 -4.71
N VAL A 25 12.66 -23.84 -4.96
CA VAL A 25 13.53 -24.74 -5.74
C VAL A 25 13.98 -25.93 -4.88
N GLN A 26 14.32 -25.69 -3.62
CA GLN A 26 14.74 -26.72 -2.67
C GLN A 26 13.67 -27.79 -2.45
N GLU A 27 12.39 -27.41 -2.45
CA GLU A 27 11.26 -28.33 -2.26
C GLU A 27 11.04 -29.29 -3.44
N ILE A 28 11.60 -29.00 -4.62
CA ILE A 28 11.51 -29.89 -5.78
C ILE A 28 12.63 -30.93 -5.67
N ARG A 29 12.27 -32.22 -5.49
CA ARG A 29 13.22 -33.33 -5.27
C ARG A 29 14.38 -33.34 -6.28
N GLN A 30 14.11 -33.10 -7.57
CA GLN A 30 15.11 -33.11 -8.63
C GLN A 30 16.16 -31.99 -8.50
N PHE A 31 15.87 -30.93 -7.74
CA PHE A 31 16.75 -29.77 -7.53
C PHE A 31 17.16 -29.59 -6.06
N SER A 32 17.00 -30.63 -5.24
CA SER A 32 17.31 -30.59 -3.80
C SER A 32 18.79 -30.29 -3.49
N HIS A 33 19.71 -30.70 -4.40
CA HIS A 33 21.14 -30.46 -4.22
C HIS A 33 21.46 -28.95 -4.17
N PRO A 34 22.27 -28.46 -3.20
CA PRO A 34 22.55 -27.03 -3.00
C PRO A 34 23.10 -26.28 -4.22
N SER A 35 23.78 -26.96 -5.14
CA SER A 35 24.28 -26.37 -6.39
C SER A 35 23.18 -25.72 -7.24
N HIS A 36 21.92 -26.11 -7.07
CA HIS A 36 20.80 -25.59 -7.86
C HIS A 36 20.16 -24.33 -7.28
N TRP A 37 20.38 -24.03 -6.00
CA TRP A 37 19.66 -22.94 -5.31
C TRP A 37 20.55 -22.05 -4.43
N ALA A 38 21.73 -22.49 -4.02
CA ALA A 38 22.60 -21.73 -3.10
C ALA A 38 23.56 -20.74 -3.80
N GLY A 39 23.48 -20.61 -5.13
CA GLY A 39 24.41 -19.80 -5.93
C GLY A 39 24.07 -18.31 -6.06
N PHE A 40 23.14 -17.79 -5.26
CA PHE A 40 22.66 -16.41 -5.39
C PHE A 40 23.12 -15.54 -4.22
N THR A 41 23.69 -14.39 -4.55
CA THR A 41 24.07 -13.35 -3.58
C THR A 41 23.39 -12.03 -3.98
N LEU A 42 22.74 -11.37 -3.02
CA LEU A 42 22.25 -10.01 -3.21
C LEU A 42 23.35 -9.03 -2.87
N ILE A 43 23.56 -8.06 -3.75
CA ILE A 43 24.52 -6.96 -3.56
C ILE A 43 23.71 -5.67 -3.48
N GLY A 44 23.97 -4.87 -2.45
CA GLY A 44 23.29 -3.59 -2.21
C GLY A 44 22.29 -3.62 -1.05
N CYS A 45 21.39 -2.63 -1.03
CA CYS A 45 20.39 -2.49 0.03
C CYS A 45 19.19 -3.42 -0.17
N ASP A 46 18.61 -3.87 0.93
CA ASP A 46 17.42 -4.72 0.92
C ASP A 46 16.14 -3.89 0.65
N VAL A 47 15.83 -3.71 -0.63
CA VAL A 47 14.76 -2.83 -1.13
C VAL A 47 13.49 -3.58 -1.51
N ARG A 48 12.35 -2.86 -1.57
CA ARG A 48 11.08 -3.35 -2.14
C ARG A 48 10.91 -2.75 -3.53
N LEU A 49 10.52 -3.54 -4.54
CA LEU A 49 10.14 -2.97 -5.83
C LEU A 49 8.81 -2.21 -5.66
N SER A 50 8.80 -0.93 -6.04
CA SER A 50 7.58 -0.12 -6.02
C SER A 50 6.79 -0.32 -7.31
N ASN A 51 5.80 -1.22 -7.29
CA ASN A 51 4.67 -1.12 -8.21
C ASN A 51 3.48 -0.49 -7.48
N LYS A 52 2.51 0.06 -8.23
CA LYS A 52 1.37 0.78 -7.63
C LYS A 52 0.58 -0.08 -6.63
N SER A 53 0.45 -1.37 -6.88
CA SER A 53 -0.24 -2.31 -5.98
C SER A 53 0.51 -2.52 -4.65
N ALA A 54 1.83 -2.69 -4.70
CA ALA A 54 2.69 -2.78 -3.52
C ALA A 54 2.72 -1.45 -2.76
N MET A 55 2.66 -0.31 -3.46
CA MET A 55 2.53 1.00 -2.82
C MET A 55 1.23 1.12 -2.03
N LEU A 56 0.09 0.68 -2.58
CA LEU A 56 -1.19 0.70 -1.86
C LEU A 56 -1.13 -0.15 -0.57
N GLY A 57 -0.64 -1.40 -0.66
CA GLY A 57 -0.54 -2.29 0.50
C GLY A 57 0.40 -1.74 1.59
N ASN A 58 1.58 -1.25 1.20
CA ASN A 58 2.52 -0.63 2.12
C ASN A 58 1.94 0.63 2.78
N ALA A 59 1.30 1.49 1.98
CA ALA A 59 0.66 2.71 2.46
C ALA A 59 -0.49 2.42 3.45
N LEU A 60 -1.27 1.36 3.21
CA LEU A 60 -2.27 0.88 4.16
C LEU A 60 -1.63 0.41 5.48
N GLY A 61 -0.51 -0.32 5.41
CA GLY A 61 0.26 -0.69 6.60
C GLY A 61 0.70 0.53 7.40
N ASP A 62 1.25 1.54 6.72
CA ASP A 62 1.70 2.80 7.34
C ASP A 62 0.54 3.59 7.97
N LEU A 63 -0.62 3.65 7.31
CA LEU A 63 -1.82 4.32 7.84
C LEU A 63 -2.29 3.69 9.16
N LEU A 64 -2.13 2.38 9.31
CA LEU A 64 -2.55 1.62 10.47
C LEU A 64 -1.55 1.71 11.64
N THR A 65 -0.38 2.34 11.47
CA THR A 65 0.62 2.51 12.55
C THR A 65 0.18 3.48 13.66
N THR A 66 -0.87 4.28 13.44
CA THR A 66 -1.42 5.23 14.43
C THR A 66 -2.84 4.82 14.85
N PRO A 67 -3.03 3.82 15.74
CA PRO A 67 -4.33 3.21 16.03
C PRO A 67 -5.44 4.20 16.39
N SER A 68 -5.11 5.24 17.18
CA SER A 68 -6.09 6.21 17.69
C SER A 68 -6.56 7.23 16.65
N LYS A 69 -5.84 7.40 15.54
CA LYS A 69 -6.11 8.42 14.52
C LYS A 69 -6.34 7.83 13.12
N CYS A 70 -5.90 6.60 12.87
CA CYS A 70 -5.98 5.94 11.56
C CYS A 70 -7.40 5.93 11.00
N ARG A 71 -8.42 5.67 11.82
CA ARG A 71 -9.82 5.57 11.37
C ARG A 71 -10.31 6.86 10.71
N GLU A 72 -9.94 8.02 11.26
CA GLU A 72 -10.35 9.30 10.68
C GLU A 72 -9.57 9.60 9.39
N ALA A 73 -8.27 9.32 9.36
CA ALA A 73 -7.48 9.42 8.14
C ALA A 73 -8.03 8.52 7.03
N LEU A 74 -8.42 7.28 7.34
CA LEU A 74 -9.06 6.35 6.39
C LEU A 74 -10.36 6.93 5.82
N ARG A 75 -11.20 7.59 6.63
CA ARG A 75 -12.43 8.26 6.14
C ARG A 75 -12.13 9.41 5.20
N VAL A 76 -11.13 10.23 5.52
CA VAL A 76 -10.70 11.34 4.67
C VAL A 76 -10.21 10.80 3.32
N LEU A 77 -9.38 9.76 3.33
CA LEU A 77 -8.86 9.14 2.11
C LEU A 77 -9.96 8.46 1.28
N LEU A 78 -10.86 7.73 1.93
CA LEU A 78 -12.02 7.13 1.27
C LEU A 78 -12.86 8.20 0.59
N HIS A 79 -13.13 9.30 1.28
CA HIS A 79 -13.90 10.42 0.72
C HIS A 79 -13.24 11.00 -0.53
N LEU A 80 -11.93 11.23 -0.53
CA LEU A 80 -11.22 11.75 -1.69
C LEU A 80 -11.30 10.78 -2.88
N ILE A 81 -11.11 9.49 -2.63
CA ILE A 81 -11.16 8.44 -3.65
C ILE A 81 -12.58 8.28 -4.23
N GLU A 82 -13.61 8.22 -3.37
CA GLU A 82 -15.00 8.13 -3.81
C GLU A 82 -15.41 9.38 -4.60
N LYS A 83 -14.95 10.56 -4.20
CA LYS A 83 -15.18 11.79 -4.95
C LYS A 83 -14.53 11.73 -6.34
N SER A 84 -13.34 11.17 -6.49
CA SER A 84 -12.72 10.91 -7.80
C SER A 84 -13.57 9.96 -8.65
N LEU A 85 -13.95 8.81 -8.09
CA LEU A 85 -14.78 7.80 -8.77
C LEU A 85 -16.13 8.40 -9.25
N GLN A 86 -16.79 9.18 -8.39
CA GLN A 86 -18.04 9.86 -8.74
C GLN A 86 -17.86 10.82 -9.92
N ARG A 87 -16.75 11.56 -9.99
CA ARG A 87 -16.46 12.47 -11.11
C ARG A 87 -16.23 11.72 -12.40
N ILE A 88 -15.42 10.66 -12.35
CA ILE A 88 -15.09 9.80 -13.50
C ILE A 88 -16.37 9.18 -14.06
N ASN A 89 -17.22 8.60 -13.19
CA ASN A 89 -18.48 7.99 -13.59
C ASN A 89 -19.50 9.00 -14.16
N ARG A 90 -19.37 10.29 -13.81
CA ARG A 90 -20.16 11.39 -14.36
C ARG A 90 -19.54 12.03 -15.60
N GLY A 91 -18.40 11.52 -16.09
CA GLY A 91 -17.69 12.07 -17.25
C GLY A 91 -17.07 13.46 -17.02
N GLN A 92 -16.83 13.85 -15.77
CA GLN A 92 -16.27 15.17 -15.44
C GLN A 92 -14.75 15.20 -15.63
N ALA A 93 -14.29 15.66 -16.79
CA ALA A 93 -12.87 15.73 -17.14
C ALA A 93 -12.14 17.00 -16.66
N ASN A 94 -12.88 18.02 -16.18
CA ASN A 94 -12.26 19.26 -15.71
C ASN A 94 -11.30 18.99 -14.54
N PRO A 95 -10.08 19.56 -14.55
CA PRO A 95 -9.13 19.41 -13.46
C PRO A 95 -9.74 19.87 -12.13
N MET A 96 -9.51 19.09 -11.08
CA MET A 96 -9.92 19.42 -9.72
C MET A 96 -8.74 19.17 -8.80
N TYR A 97 -8.52 20.07 -7.85
CA TYR A 97 -7.44 19.96 -6.88
C TYR A 97 -7.91 20.41 -5.49
N THR A 98 -7.13 20.02 -4.48
CA THR A 98 -7.19 20.54 -3.12
C THR A 98 -5.78 20.86 -2.65
N THR A 99 -5.61 21.73 -1.67
CA THR A 99 -4.28 21.97 -1.11
C THR A 99 -3.81 20.77 -0.30
N GLN A 100 -2.50 20.52 -0.31
CA GLN A 100 -1.87 19.51 0.55
C GLN A 100 -2.15 19.82 2.03
N GLN A 101 -2.09 21.10 2.42
CA GLN A 101 -2.35 21.54 3.79
C GLN A 101 -3.77 21.19 4.26
N SER A 102 -4.79 21.32 3.42
CA SER A 102 -6.16 20.94 3.76
C SER A 102 -6.30 19.43 4.02
N ILE A 103 -5.51 18.59 3.34
CA ILE A 103 -5.47 17.15 3.60
C ILE A 103 -4.75 16.90 4.92
N VAL A 104 -3.55 17.47 5.12
CA VAL A 104 -2.74 17.35 6.35
C VAL A 104 -3.56 17.70 7.59
N ASN A 105 -4.30 18.81 7.55
CA ASN A 105 -5.14 19.25 8.66
C ASN A 105 -6.22 18.22 9.04
N LYS A 106 -6.67 17.38 8.09
CA LYS A 106 -7.71 16.36 8.31
C LYS A 106 -7.14 15.00 8.69
N VAL A 107 -6.04 14.57 8.06
CA VAL A 107 -5.41 13.26 8.35
C VAL A 107 -4.54 13.28 9.61
N GLY A 108 -4.09 14.47 10.04
CA GLY A 108 -3.29 14.64 11.24
C GLY A 108 -1.91 13.95 11.13
N PRO A 109 -1.41 13.32 12.22
CA PRO A 109 -0.05 12.76 12.26
C PRO A 109 0.08 11.39 11.59
N VAL A 110 -0.97 10.90 10.93
CA VAL A 110 -0.97 9.56 10.31
C VAL A 110 -0.05 9.55 9.09
N ARG A 111 0.75 8.50 8.93
CA ARG A 111 1.70 8.31 7.81
C ARG A 111 1.06 7.52 6.66
N GLY A 112 1.71 7.44 5.50
CA GLY A 112 1.28 6.61 4.37
C GLY A 112 0.15 7.19 3.51
N TRP A 113 -0.48 8.30 3.91
CA TRP A 113 -1.60 8.88 3.18
C TRP A 113 -1.19 9.43 1.80
N GLN A 114 0.01 9.99 1.66
CA GLN A 114 0.51 10.51 0.38
C GLN A 114 0.76 9.37 -0.60
N GLU A 115 1.42 8.32 -0.12
CA GLU A 115 1.75 7.11 -0.86
C GLU A 115 0.48 6.41 -1.34
N LEU A 116 -0.55 6.35 -0.49
CA LEU A 116 -1.86 5.80 -0.86
C LEU A 116 -2.47 6.61 -2.02
N LEU A 117 -2.54 7.94 -1.89
CA LEU A 117 -3.12 8.78 -2.94
C LEU A 117 -2.31 8.70 -4.25
N LYS A 118 -0.97 8.73 -4.17
CA LYS A 118 -0.08 8.54 -5.34
C LYS A 118 -0.32 7.18 -6.00
N SER A 119 -0.50 6.12 -5.21
CA SER A 119 -0.71 4.75 -5.72
C SER A 119 -1.99 4.61 -6.56
N VAL A 120 -3.01 5.43 -6.31
CA VAL A 120 -4.30 5.42 -7.01
C VAL A 120 -4.45 6.58 -8.02
N GLY A 121 -3.36 7.27 -8.33
CA GLY A 121 -3.31 8.23 -9.45
C GLY A 121 -3.54 9.70 -9.09
N PHE A 122 -3.59 10.07 -7.80
CA PHE A 122 -3.52 11.49 -7.43
C PHE A 122 -2.12 12.03 -7.73
N ARG A 123 -2.06 13.24 -8.28
CA ARG A 123 -0.80 13.91 -8.61
C ARG A 123 -0.52 15.00 -7.59
N PHE A 124 0.71 15.05 -7.10
CA PHE A 124 1.17 16.06 -6.15
C PHE A 124 2.03 17.07 -6.91
N GLU A 125 1.72 18.35 -6.74
CA GLU A 125 2.55 19.44 -7.23
C GLU A 125 3.12 20.19 -6.02
N GLU A 126 4.45 20.32 -6.00
CA GLU A 126 5.25 20.83 -4.87
C GLU A 126 5.98 22.15 -5.23
N GLU A 127 5.73 22.72 -6.42
CA GLU A 127 6.56 23.83 -6.92
C GLU A 127 6.20 25.20 -6.34
N ALA A 128 7.22 25.82 -5.73
CA ALA A 128 7.24 27.21 -5.23
C ALA A 128 7.18 28.28 -6.35
N GLY A 129 7.09 27.88 -7.63
CA GLY A 129 6.99 28.77 -8.80
C GLY A 129 5.64 28.74 -9.53
N SER A 130 4.74 27.83 -9.15
CA SER A 130 3.38 27.79 -9.69
C SER A 130 2.51 28.84 -8.98
N SER A 131 1.51 29.40 -9.67
CA SER A 131 0.58 30.39 -9.10
C SER A 131 -0.37 29.82 -8.03
N ILE A 132 -0.13 28.59 -7.58
CA ILE A 132 -1.03 27.79 -6.77
C ILE A 132 -0.22 27.20 -5.60
N PRO A 133 -0.75 27.19 -4.36
CA PRO A 133 -0.09 26.52 -3.24
C PRO A 133 0.12 25.02 -3.51
N PRO A 134 1.00 24.34 -2.74
CA PRO A 134 1.20 22.89 -2.85
C PRO A 134 -0.13 22.14 -2.88
N SER A 135 -0.37 21.42 -3.97
CA SER A 135 -1.69 20.92 -4.33
C SER A 135 -1.68 19.45 -4.69
N VAL A 136 -2.85 18.83 -4.51
CA VAL A 136 -3.14 17.44 -4.88
C VAL A 136 -4.25 17.44 -5.91
N PHE A 137 -3.94 16.98 -7.12
CA PHE A 137 -4.85 16.89 -8.24
C PHE A 137 -5.53 15.54 -8.28
N PHE A 138 -6.84 15.56 -8.54
CA PHE A 138 -7.67 14.38 -8.64
C PHE A 138 -7.45 13.68 -9.98
N PRO A 139 -7.40 12.34 -10.01
CA PRO A 139 -7.35 11.58 -11.26
C PRO A 139 -8.62 11.79 -12.10
N ILE A 140 -8.46 11.75 -13.42
CA ILE A 140 -9.55 11.90 -14.41
C ILE A 140 -9.96 10.58 -15.06
N SER A 141 -9.31 9.48 -14.69
CA SER A 141 -9.62 8.11 -15.13
C SER A 141 -9.20 7.12 -14.05
N ASP A 142 -9.74 5.89 -14.09
CA ASP A 142 -9.41 4.80 -13.17
C ASP A 142 -8.78 3.60 -13.90
N PRO A 143 -7.52 3.72 -14.36
CA PRO A 143 -6.88 2.64 -15.10
C PRO A 143 -6.67 1.40 -14.23
N GLY A 144 -7.25 0.26 -14.63
CA GLY A 144 -7.11 -1.01 -13.92
C GLY A 144 -7.85 -1.06 -12.58
N ASP A 145 -8.89 -0.23 -12.43
CA ASP A 145 -9.79 -0.19 -11.26
C ASP A 145 -9.04 0.07 -9.94
N GLN A 146 -8.00 0.90 -9.96
CA GLN A 146 -7.15 1.16 -8.79
C GLN A 146 -7.88 1.97 -7.72
N LEU A 147 -8.62 3.01 -8.12
CA LEU A 147 -9.47 3.76 -7.21
C LEU A 147 -10.57 2.86 -6.64
N LEU A 148 -11.20 2.03 -7.47
CA LEU A 148 -12.22 1.09 -7.02
C LEU A 148 -11.67 0.08 -5.99
N LYS A 149 -10.52 -0.55 -6.28
CA LYS A 149 -9.86 -1.50 -5.36
C LYS A 149 -9.45 -0.84 -4.04
N ALA A 150 -8.94 0.39 -4.09
CA ALA A 150 -8.59 1.14 -2.90
C ALA A 150 -9.83 1.53 -2.10
N SER A 151 -10.90 1.97 -2.75
CA SER A 151 -12.20 2.24 -2.11
C SER A 151 -12.72 1.01 -1.37
N SER A 152 -12.76 -0.15 -2.02
CA SER A 152 -13.19 -1.41 -1.38
C SER A 152 -12.30 -1.79 -0.19
N SER A 153 -10.98 -1.65 -0.31
CA SER A 153 -10.03 -1.95 0.79
C SER A 153 -10.25 -1.02 1.99
N LEU A 154 -10.44 0.28 1.74
CA LEU A 154 -10.70 1.26 2.80
C LEU A 154 -12.05 1.04 3.46
N GLN A 155 -13.09 0.73 2.68
CA GLN A 155 -14.42 0.38 3.20
C GLN A 155 -14.36 -0.89 4.07
N ALA A 156 -13.61 -1.91 3.66
CA ALA A 156 -13.43 -3.13 4.45
C ALA A 156 -12.78 -2.83 5.81
N LEU A 157 -11.70 -2.02 5.84
CA LEU A 157 -11.07 -1.59 7.09
C LEU A 157 -11.99 -0.75 7.97
N LEU A 158 -12.77 0.16 7.37
CA LEU A 158 -13.72 1.01 8.08
C LEU A 158 -14.95 0.26 8.59
N GLY A 159 -15.28 -0.89 7.97
CA GLY A 159 -16.34 -1.80 8.40
C GLY A 159 -15.98 -2.61 9.66
N LEU A 160 -14.69 -2.67 10.03
CA LEU A 160 -14.25 -3.34 11.25
C LEU A 160 -14.71 -2.57 12.51
N GLN A 161 -14.99 -3.34 13.57
CA GLN A 161 -15.20 -2.78 14.90
C GLN A 161 -13.93 -2.06 15.39
N SER A 162 -14.09 -1.05 16.25
CA SER A 162 -12.98 -0.18 16.69
C SER A 162 -11.88 -0.96 17.44
N ASN A 163 -12.29 -1.91 18.29
CA ASN A 163 -11.39 -2.83 18.99
C ASN A 163 -10.63 -3.75 18.01
N THR A 164 -11.30 -4.31 17.00
CA THR A 164 -10.66 -5.18 15.99
C THR A 164 -9.62 -4.41 15.18
N LEU A 165 -9.97 -3.21 14.70
CA LEU A 165 -9.03 -2.35 13.98
C LEU A 165 -7.82 -1.99 14.85
N SER A 166 -8.06 -1.61 16.10
CA SER A 166 -7.00 -1.29 17.07
C SER A 166 -6.09 -2.49 17.35
N ALA A 167 -6.64 -3.70 17.44
CA ALA A 167 -5.87 -4.93 17.60
C ALA A 167 -4.95 -5.17 16.39
N ILE A 168 -5.49 -5.05 15.16
CA ILE A 168 -4.70 -5.18 13.92
C ILE A 168 -3.57 -4.15 13.88
N CYS A 169 -3.86 -2.89 14.21
CA CYS A 169 -2.86 -1.82 14.29
C CYS A 169 -1.70 -2.17 15.26
N LYS A 170 -2.02 -2.80 16.39
CA LYS A 170 -1.02 -3.21 17.40
C LYS A 170 -0.23 -4.46 17.00
N MET A 171 -0.77 -5.29 16.12
CA MET A 171 -0.09 -6.49 15.61
C MET A 171 0.88 -6.19 14.46
N LEU A 172 0.66 -5.11 13.71
CA LEU A 172 1.50 -4.71 12.57
C LEU A 172 3.02 -4.62 12.86
N PRO A 173 3.47 -4.11 14.03
CA PRO A 173 4.89 -4.07 14.39
C PRO A 173 5.50 -5.44 14.71
N ALA A 174 4.68 -6.47 14.94
CA ALA A 174 5.10 -7.81 15.34
C ALA A 174 4.56 -8.87 14.34
N PRO A 175 5.09 -8.90 13.10
CA PRO A 175 4.58 -9.79 12.05
C PRO A 175 4.75 -11.28 12.40
N GLU A 176 5.76 -11.65 13.19
CA GLU A 176 5.94 -13.03 13.66
C GLU A 176 4.79 -13.46 14.59
N ALA A 177 4.44 -12.60 15.56
CA ALA A 177 3.29 -12.84 16.45
C ALA A 177 1.97 -12.90 15.66
N ALA A 178 1.83 -12.10 14.61
CA ALA A 178 0.66 -12.17 13.74
C ALA A 178 0.57 -13.51 12.98
N GLN A 179 1.70 -14.05 12.52
CA GLN A 179 1.74 -15.36 11.85
C GLN A 179 1.38 -16.50 12.81
N GLU A 180 1.85 -16.45 14.05
CA GLU A 180 1.49 -17.43 15.09
C GLU A 180 -0.01 -17.41 15.38
N VAL A 181 -0.60 -16.22 15.54
CA VAL A 181 -2.06 -16.07 15.74
C VAL A 181 -2.84 -16.63 14.54
N ILE A 182 -2.41 -16.34 13.31
CA ILE A 182 -3.04 -16.89 12.10
C ILE A 182 -2.93 -18.42 12.06
N ALA A 183 -1.79 -18.99 12.47
CA ALA A 183 -1.58 -20.43 12.53
C ALA A 183 -2.46 -21.11 13.60
N MET A 184 -2.77 -20.42 14.70
CA MET A 184 -3.68 -20.92 15.75
C MET A 184 -5.16 -20.89 15.37
N VAL A 185 -5.55 -20.07 14.38
CA VAL A 185 -6.94 -19.92 13.93
C VAL A 185 -7.27 -20.87 12.75
N LYS A 186 -6.25 -21.52 12.17
CA LYS A 186 -6.41 -22.58 11.15
C LYS A 186 -6.51 -23.96 11.78
#